data_AF-A0A496UEU7-F1
#
_entry.id   AF-A0A496UEU7-F1
#
_cell.length_a   1.000
_cell.length_b   1.000
_cell.length_c   1.000
_cell.angle_alpha   90.00
_cell.angle_beta   90.00
_cell.angle_gamma   90.00
#
_symmetry.space_group_name_H-M   'P 1'
#
loop_
_entity.id
_entity.type
_entity.pdbx_description
1 polymer ?
#
loop_
_entity_poly.entity_id
_entity_poly.type
_entity_poly.pdbx_seq_one_letter_code
_entity_poly.pdbx_strand_id
1 'polypeptide(L)'
;MTALLLILAGFVPVVGSAPELEYGTAPELSDYASGIPVITYHHITNIQSKYSATPYRLRSDLQQLYDAGFFLILPSDIEDGLRRVPMNRRPLMITFDDGWEDNFRYTDSQQHLDPDCAVAIVNSFLEEHPDFGRGVVFFISWDKVPFGNNTEEKLNTILDMGHCIGNHSADHLSFTRLSPSHYWEQIIPALNSFHRKLGLRTSQINVVAYPGGRIPENSGAESILAAMEYDGRPAVLQGYLVDGAVGSFRRLYETEGNEYRISRIDMALYSVPRLLGWSNIMVQSEARPDLHDDLPWRP
;
A
#
# COMPACT_ATOMS: atom_id res chain seq x y z
N MET A 1 14.16 -58.11 11.95
CA MET A 1 13.33 -56.89 12.04
C MET A 1 13.96 -55.98 13.06
N THR A 2 14.61 -54.91 12.62
CA THR A 2 15.07 -53.82 13.50
C THR A 2 15.13 -52.56 12.64
N ALA A 3 14.04 -51.80 12.65
CA ALA A 3 13.96 -50.50 12.01
C ALA A 3 14.57 -49.45 12.95
N LEU A 4 15.58 -48.74 12.47
CA LEU A 4 16.23 -47.64 13.17
C LEU A 4 15.37 -46.38 12.94
N LEU A 5 14.66 -45.92 13.96
CA LEU A 5 13.94 -44.65 13.93
C LEU A 5 14.95 -43.50 14.10
N LEU A 6 15.17 -42.74 13.03
CA LEU A 6 15.83 -41.44 13.09
C LEU A 6 14.81 -40.41 13.58
N ILE A 7 14.97 -39.97 14.83
CA ILE A 7 14.21 -38.83 15.37
C ILE A 7 14.88 -37.56 14.84
N LEU A 8 14.24 -36.94 13.84
CA LEU A 8 14.50 -35.56 13.45
C LEU A 8 14.06 -34.65 14.60
N ALA A 9 15.02 -34.19 15.40
CA ALA A 9 14.78 -33.11 16.35
C ALA A 9 14.54 -31.83 15.56
N GLY A 10 13.26 -31.48 15.39
CA GLY A 10 12.85 -30.20 14.83
C GLY A 10 13.39 -29.07 15.68
N PHE A 11 14.18 -28.19 15.08
CA PHE A 11 14.51 -26.89 15.64
C PHE A 11 13.20 -26.11 15.67
N VAL A 12 12.55 -26.02 16.84
CA VAL A 12 11.46 -25.07 17.04
C VAL A 12 12.14 -23.73 17.26
N PRO A 13 12.06 -22.76 16.33
CA PRO A 13 12.58 -21.43 16.61
C PRO A 13 11.89 -20.93 17.87
N VAL A 14 12.69 -20.54 18.85
CA VAL A 14 12.18 -19.85 20.03
C VAL A 14 11.64 -18.52 19.50
N VAL A 15 10.33 -18.47 19.26
CA VAL A 15 9.62 -17.22 18.99
C VAL A 15 9.82 -16.39 20.25
N GLY A 16 10.72 -15.41 20.19
CA GLY A 16 10.82 -14.39 21.23
C GLY A 16 9.42 -13.82 21.40
N SER A 17 8.88 -13.88 22.62
CA SER A 17 7.60 -13.25 22.90
C SER A 17 7.79 -11.75 22.70
N ALA A 18 7.29 -11.22 21.58
CA ALA A 18 7.09 -9.80 21.44
C ALA A 18 6.22 -9.34 22.63
N PRO A 19 6.54 -8.20 23.27
CA PRO A 19 5.68 -7.65 24.31
C PRO A 19 4.24 -7.53 23.78
N GLU A 20 3.28 -7.83 24.63
CA GLU A 20 1.86 -7.78 24.26
C GLU A 20 1.52 -6.37 23.74
N LEU A 21 0.94 -6.29 22.55
CA LEU A 21 0.52 -5.02 21.97
C LEU A 21 -0.66 -4.47 22.79
N GLU A 22 -0.50 -3.25 23.31
CA GLU A 22 -1.58 -2.55 23.99
C GLU A 22 -2.45 -1.82 22.96
N TYR A 23 -3.67 -2.33 22.80
CA TYR A 23 -4.70 -1.71 21.96
C TYR A 23 -5.59 -0.83 22.85
N GLY A 24 -5.64 0.47 22.53
CA GLY A 24 -6.42 1.46 23.26
C GLY A 24 -7.63 1.94 22.45
N THR A 25 -8.27 3.01 22.90
CA THR A 25 -9.16 3.80 22.03
C THR A 25 -8.37 4.24 20.81
N ALA A 26 -8.97 4.10 19.63
CA ALA A 26 -8.31 4.45 18.37
C ALA A 26 -7.74 5.89 18.45
N PRO A 27 -6.50 6.13 18.01
CA PRO A 27 -6.00 7.49 17.92
C PRO A 27 -6.88 8.28 16.95
N GLU A 28 -7.28 9.49 17.32
CA GLU A 28 -8.07 10.34 16.43
C GLU A 28 -7.17 10.78 15.26
N LEU A 29 -7.68 10.73 14.02
CA LEU A 29 -6.90 11.15 12.84
C LEU A 29 -6.42 12.61 12.95
N SER A 30 -7.12 13.44 13.74
CA SER A 30 -6.73 14.81 14.05
C SER A 30 -5.41 14.94 14.79
N ASP A 31 -4.94 13.87 15.45
CA ASP A 31 -3.71 13.88 16.26
C ASP A 31 -2.44 13.86 15.39
N TYR A 32 -2.59 13.54 14.10
CA TYR A 32 -1.51 13.49 13.12
C TYR A 32 -1.49 14.74 12.24
N ALA A 33 -0.91 15.82 12.73
CA ALA A 33 -0.89 17.11 12.03
C ALA A 33 -0.27 17.03 10.61
N SER A 34 0.77 16.22 10.41
CA SER A 34 1.35 15.95 9.08
C SER A 34 0.58 14.91 8.27
N GLY A 35 -0.28 14.11 8.92
CA GLY A 35 -0.94 12.93 8.36
C GLY A 35 -0.05 11.71 8.21
N ILE A 36 -0.69 10.59 7.86
CA ILE A 36 -0.12 9.24 7.77
C ILE A 36 0.71 9.10 6.50
N PRO A 37 1.97 8.66 6.57
CA PRO A 37 2.74 8.44 5.36
C PRO A 37 2.17 7.27 4.55
N VAL A 38 2.01 7.50 3.25
CA VAL A 38 1.75 6.44 2.27
C VAL A 38 2.91 6.43 1.30
N ILE A 39 3.61 5.31 1.19
CA ILE A 39 4.79 5.17 0.34
C ILE A 39 4.51 4.15 -0.75
N THR A 40 4.97 4.43 -1.97
CA THR A 40 4.74 3.55 -3.13
C THR A 40 6.06 3.08 -3.74
N TYR A 41 6.09 1.80 -4.11
CA TYR A 41 7.11 1.17 -4.93
C TYR A 41 6.49 0.74 -6.26
N HIS A 42 7.31 0.48 -7.29
CA HIS A 42 6.83 -0.09 -8.56
C HIS A 42 7.57 -1.39 -8.87
N HIS A 43 8.85 -1.28 -9.23
CA HIS A 43 9.70 -2.43 -9.53
C HIS A 43 10.58 -2.80 -8.33
N ILE A 44 10.65 -4.10 -7.99
CA ILE A 44 11.58 -4.65 -7.01
C ILE A 44 12.63 -5.53 -7.71
N THR A 45 13.70 -4.90 -8.18
CA THR A 45 14.71 -5.56 -9.03
C THR A 45 16.09 -4.94 -8.87
N ASN A 46 17.14 -5.72 -9.15
CA ASN A 46 18.51 -5.22 -9.24
C ASN A 46 18.78 -4.47 -10.56
N ILE A 47 17.85 -4.50 -11.51
CA ILE A 47 17.95 -3.74 -12.76
C ILE A 47 17.58 -2.29 -12.49
N GLN A 48 18.54 -1.39 -12.63
CA GLN A 48 18.31 0.02 -12.38
C GLN A 48 17.39 0.64 -13.44
N SER A 49 16.30 1.23 -12.99
CA SER A 49 15.35 2.01 -13.79
C SER A 49 14.83 3.20 -12.99
N LYS A 50 14.06 4.09 -13.63
CA LYS A 50 13.50 5.29 -12.97
C LYS A 50 12.59 4.94 -11.78
N TYR A 51 11.94 3.76 -11.80
CA TYR A 51 10.94 3.35 -10.81
C TYR A 51 11.33 2.05 -10.08
N SER A 52 12.61 1.68 -10.09
CA SER A 52 13.12 0.48 -9.42
C SER A 52 13.66 0.77 -8.03
N ALA A 53 13.32 -0.06 -7.06
CA ALA A 53 14.09 -0.28 -5.84
C ALA A 53 14.67 -1.70 -5.86
N THR A 54 15.83 -1.91 -5.25
CA THR A 54 16.42 -3.26 -5.18
C THR A 54 15.75 -4.11 -4.08
N PRO A 55 15.76 -5.44 -4.19
CA PRO A 55 15.34 -6.34 -3.11
C PRO A 55 16.04 -6.04 -1.77
N TYR A 56 17.34 -5.74 -1.81
CA TYR A 56 18.11 -5.32 -0.64
C TYR A 56 17.57 -4.03 -0.04
N ARG A 57 17.25 -3.05 -0.91
CA ARG A 57 16.70 -1.77 -0.48
C ARG A 57 15.33 -1.94 0.20
N LEU A 58 14.45 -2.76 -0.35
CA LEU A 58 13.14 -3.01 0.27
C LEU A 58 13.28 -3.63 1.68
N ARG A 59 14.16 -4.62 1.86
CA ARG A 59 14.44 -5.21 3.20
C ARG A 59 14.95 -4.17 4.19
N SER A 60 15.91 -3.35 3.76
CA SER A 60 16.47 -2.28 4.59
C SER A 60 15.43 -1.21 4.93
N ASP A 61 14.55 -0.85 3.99
CA ASP A 61 13.46 0.09 4.22
C ASP A 61 12.45 -0.47 5.25
N LEU A 62 12.03 -1.74 5.12
CA LEU A 62 11.14 -2.40 6.09
C LEU A 62 11.72 -2.40 7.50
N GLN A 63 12.99 -2.79 7.66
CA GLN A 63 13.68 -2.78 8.96
C GLN A 63 13.70 -1.38 9.59
N GLN A 64 14.08 -0.36 8.81
CA GLN A 64 14.15 1.01 9.33
C GLN A 64 12.78 1.56 9.74
N LEU A 65 11.73 1.22 9.00
CA LEU A 65 10.36 1.62 9.35
C LEU A 65 9.89 0.92 10.62
N TYR A 66 10.19 -0.38 10.77
CA TYR A 66 9.91 -1.14 11.99
C TYR A 66 10.65 -0.59 13.21
N ASP A 67 11.96 -0.35 13.09
CA ASP A 67 12.81 0.20 14.15
C ASP A 67 12.36 1.62 14.55
N ALA A 68 11.84 2.38 13.60
CA ALA A 68 11.24 3.69 13.85
C ALA A 68 9.86 3.60 14.53
N GLY A 69 9.32 2.42 14.77
CA GLY A 69 8.04 2.24 15.46
C GLY A 69 6.81 2.47 14.58
N PHE A 70 6.93 2.30 13.26
CA PHE A 70 5.75 2.29 12.39
C PHE A 70 4.95 0.98 12.52
N PHE A 71 3.71 1.03 12.08
CA PHE A 71 2.76 -0.07 11.98
C PHE A 71 2.02 0.02 10.64
N LEU A 72 2.01 -1.08 9.89
CA LEU A 72 1.41 -1.16 8.58
C LEU A 72 -0.12 -1.18 8.66
N ILE A 73 -0.72 -0.23 7.96
CA ILE A 73 -2.17 -0.11 7.79
C ILE A 73 -2.57 -0.38 6.34
N LEU A 74 -3.79 -0.88 6.17
CA LEU A 74 -4.47 -1.03 4.89
C LEU A 74 -5.57 0.04 4.74
N PRO A 75 -6.10 0.26 3.52
CA PRO A 75 -7.20 1.19 3.27
C PRO A 75 -8.40 1.05 4.23
N SER A 76 -8.76 -0.19 4.57
CA SER A 76 -9.86 -0.49 5.50
C SER A 76 -9.56 -0.11 6.95
N ASP A 77 -8.29 -0.01 7.35
CA ASP A 77 -7.94 0.47 8.69
C ASP A 77 -8.20 1.97 8.83
N ILE A 78 -8.13 2.74 7.73
CA ILE A 78 -8.48 4.18 7.73
C ILE A 78 -9.99 4.33 7.96
N GLU A 79 -10.81 3.51 7.30
CA GLU A 79 -12.27 3.50 7.45
C GLU A 79 -12.73 3.07 8.85
N ASP A 80 -12.00 2.14 9.49
CA ASP A 80 -12.26 1.72 10.86
C ASP A 80 -11.62 2.65 11.91
N GLY A 81 -11.17 3.83 11.51
CA GLY A 81 -10.62 4.84 12.41
C GLY A 81 -9.31 4.41 13.09
N LEU A 82 -8.50 3.58 12.43
CA LEU A 82 -7.20 3.09 12.90
C LEU A 82 -7.24 2.27 14.21
N ARG A 83 -8.37 1.67 14.58
CA ARG A 83 -8.50 0.88 15.82
C ARG A 83 -7.45 -0.23 16.00
N ARG A 84 -6.88 -0.72 14.90
CA ARG A 84 -5.87 -1.79 14.91
C ARG A 84 -4.46 -1.29 15.15
N VAL A 85 -4.23 0.02 15.08
CA VAL A 85 -2.91 0.61 15.31
C VAL A 85 -2.65 0.64 16.82
N PRO A 86 -1.62 -0.05 17.33
CA PRO A 86 -1.28 -0.01 18.75
C PRO A 86 -0.90 1.40 19.20
N MET A 87 -1.19 1.74 20.46
CA MET A 87 -0.98 3.08 21.01
C MET A 87 0.47 3.57 20.94
N ASN A 88 1.43 2.64 20.98
CA ASN A 88 2.86 2.91 20.93
C ASN A 88 3.45 2.82 19.51
N ARG A 89 2.61 2.69 18.47
CA ARG A 89 3.04 2.60 17.08
C ARG A 89 2.43 3.71 16.23
N ARG A 90 3.08 4.02 15.12
CA ARG A 90 2.66 5.06 14.17
C ARG A 90 2.15 4.41 12.88
N PRO A 91 0.96 4.76 12.36
CA PRO A 91 0.47 4.16 11.13
C PRO A 91 1.36 4.53 9.93
N LEU A 92 1.47 3.61 8.97
CA LEU A 92 2.15 3.75 7.69
C LEU A 92 1.46 2.84 6.67
N MET A 93 1.30 3.30 5.43
CA MET A 93 0.86 2.42 4.35
C MET A 93 1.97 2.24 3.32
N ILE A 94 2.20 1.00 2.91
CA ILE A 94 3.10 0.65 1.80
C ILE A 94 2.25 0.16 0.64
N THR A 95 2.53 0.67 -0.56
CA THR A 95 1.83 0.30 -1.78
C THR A 95 2.82 -0.11 -2.87
N PHE A 96 2.37 -0.96 -3.79
CA PHE A 96 3.09 -1.38 -4.99
C PHE A 96 2.19 -1.14 -6.20
N ASP A 97 2.66 -0.36 -7.15
CA ASP A 97 1.88 -0.01 -8.35
C ASP A 97 2.22 -0.92 -9.54
N ASP A 98 1.31 -0.94 -10.50
CA ASP A 98 1.37 -1.60 -11.82
C ASP A 98 1.23 -3.12 -11.86
N GLY A 99 1.56 -3.84 -10.78
CA GLY A 99 1.52 -5.30 -10.74
C GLY A 99 2.60 -5.95 -11.62
N TRP A 100 3.85 -5.49 -11.49
CA TRP A 100 4.99 -6.03 -12.23
C TRP A 100 5.30 -7.48 -11.84
N GLU A 101 5.93 -8.25 -12.74
CA GLU A 101 6.34 -9.63 -12.46
C GLU A 101 7.26 -9.73 -11.23
N ASP A 102 8.14 -8.75 -11.04
CA ASP A 102 9.01 -8.71 -9.86
C ASP A 102 8.28 -8.37 -8.54
N ASN A 103 7.00 -8.00 -8.58
CA ASN A 103 6.18 -7.88 -7.37
C ASN A 103 5.74 -9.26 -6.86
N PHE A 104 5.40 -10.18 -7.78
CA PHE A 104 5.05 -11.56 -7.46
C PHE A 104 5.49 -12.49 -8.59
N ARG A 105 6.60 -13.20 -8.35
CA ARG A 105 7.05 -14.29 -9.23
C ARG A 105 7.43 -15.53 -8.42
N TYR A 106 7.22 -16.67 -9.04
CA TYR A 106 7.80 -17.92 -8.55
C TYR A 106 9.23 -18.08 -9.10
N THR A 107 10.03 -18.90 -8.44
CA THR A 107 11.32 -19.34 -8.99
C THR A 107 11.11 -20.07 -10.32
N ASP A 108 12.17 -20.25 -11.11
CA ASP A 108 12.09 -20.92 -12.42
C ASP A 108 11.47 -22.33 -12.36
N SER A 109 11.63 -23.02 -11.22
CA SER A 109 11.01 -24.33 -10.96
C SER A 109 9.49 -24.26 -10.69
N GLN A 110 8.93 -23.06 -10.52
CA GLN A 110 7.56 -22.78 -10.09
C GLN A 110 7.13 -23.45 -8.78
N GLN A 111 8.09 -23.88 -7.96
CA GLN A 111 7.83 -24.58 -6.70
C GLN A 111 7.84 -23.66 -5.48
N HIS A 112 8.55 -22.54 -5.58
CA HIS A 112 8.74 -21.61 -4.46
C HIS A 112 8.53 -20.18 -4.93
N LEU A 113 8.08 -19.33 -4.02
CA LEU A 113 8.05 -17.90 -4.24
C LEU A 113 9.51 -17.41 -4.37
N ASP A 114 9.79 -16.57 -5.37
CA ASP A 114 11.12 -16.01 -5.51
C ASP A 114 11.43 -15.13 -4.30
N PRO A 115 12.51 -15.41 -3.54
CA PRO A 115 12.81 -14.69 -2.30
C PRO A 115 13.06 -13.19 -2.51
N ASP A 116 13.35 -12.77 -3.75
CA ASP A 116 13.62 -11.38 -4.11
C ASP A 116 12.45 -10.66 -4.78
N CYS A 117 11.28 -11.28 -4.88
CA CYS A 117 10.06 -10.56 -5.27
C CYS A 117 9.44 -9.81 -4.08
N ALA A 118 8.66 -8.77 -4.37
CA ALA A 118 8.06 -7.91 -3.32
C ALA A 118 7.26 -8.71 -2.29
N VAL A 119 6.37 -9.60 -2.74
CA VAL A 119 5.51 -10.41 -1.86
C VAL A 119 6.34 -11.31 -0.93
N ALA A 120 7.42 -11.92 -1.40
CA ALA A 120 8.26 -12.79 -0.57
C ALA A 120 8.96 -11.98 0.54
N ILE A 121 9.51 -10.84 0.17
CA ILE A 121 10.24 -9.96 1.08
C ILE A 121 9.32 -9.45 2.17
N VAL A 122 8.14 -8.94 1.78
CA VAL A 122 7.16 -8.41 2.72
C VAL A 122 6.66 -9.51 3.65
N ASN A 123 6.26 -10.68 3.12
CA ASN A 123 5.73 -11.75 3.97
C ASN A 123 6.77 -12.33 4.92
N SER A 124 8.00 -12.58 4.47
CA SER A 124 9.08 -13.03 5.35
C SER A 124 9.29 -12.04 6.50
N PHE A 125 9.25 -10.73 6.21
CA PHE A 125 9.41 -9.71 7.24
C PHE A 125 8.22 -9.67 8.21
N LEU A 126 6.99 -9.81 7.73
CA LEU A 126 5.79 -9.83 8.59
C LEU A 126 5.68 -11.10 9.43
N GLU A 127 6.17 -12.23 8.95
CA GLU A 127 6.27 -13.47 9.72
C GLU A 127 7.30 -13.35 10.86
N GLU A 128 8.42 -12.66 10.61
CA GLU A 128 9.45 -12.37 11.62
C GLU A 128 9.02 -11.25 12.59
N HIS A 129 8.19 -10.32 12.14
CA HIS A 129 7.70 -9.16 12.87
C HIS A 129 6.16 -9.06 12.84
N PRO A 130 5.44 -10.00 13.48
CA PRO A 130 3.97 -10.03 13.44
C PRO A 130 3.32 -8.79 14.10
N ASP A 131 4.09 -8.03 14.89
CA ASP A 131 3.68 -6.78 15.51
C ASP A 131 3.88 -5.54 14.61
N PHE A 132 4.42 -5.72 13.40
CA PHE A 132 4.59 -4.63 12.43
C PHE A 132 3.30 -4.30 11.67
N GLY A 133 2.34 -5.21 11.59
CA GLY A 133 1.06 -5.00 10.89
C GLY A 133 0.70 -6.17 9.98
N ARG A 134 -0.39 -6.03 9.22
CA ARG A 134 -1.03 -7.17 8.53
C ARG A 134 -0.75 -7.32 7.04
N GLY A 135 -0.17 -6.30 6.40
CA GLY A 135 0.07 -6.36 4.96
C GLY A 135 0.29 -5.02 4.30
N VAL A 136 0.37 -5.07 2.97
CA VAL A 136 0.61 -3.93 2.08
C VAL A 136 -0.46 -3.90 0.97
N VAL A 137 -0.45 -2.87 0.13
CA VAL A 137 -1.41 -2.73 -0.98
C VAL A 137 -0.73 -2.98 -2.32
N PHE A 138 -1.34 -3.77 -3.19
CA PHE A 138 -0.91 -3.93 -4.59
C PHE A 138 -1.96 -3.32 -5.52
N PHE A 139 -1.64 -2.21 -6.18
CA PHE A 139 -2.48 -1.57 -7.19
C PHE A 139 -2.19 -2.18 -8.57
N ILE A 140 -3.17 -2.86 -9.15
CA ILE A 140 -2.97 -3.66 -10.36
C ILE A 140 -3.51 -2.96 -11.60
N SER A 141 -2.65 -2.80 -12.59
CA SER A 141 -3.01 -2.30 -13.91
C SER A 141 -3.21 -3.47 -14.88
N TRP A 142 -4.16 -3.32 -15.80
CA TRP A 142 -4.51 -4.35 -16.79
C TRP A 142 -3.97 -4.07 -18.19
N ASP A 143 -3.08 -3.09 -18.34
CA ASP A 143 -2.35 -2.75 -19.58
C ASP A 143 -1.40 -3.88 -20.03
N LYS A 144 -1.14 -4.83 -19.14
CA LYS A 144 -0.31 -6.02 -19.31
C LYS A 144 -0.92 -7.18 -18.53
N VAL A 145 -0.35 -8.38 -18.68
CA VAL A 145 -0.69 -9.53 -17.81
C VAL A 145 -0.10 -9.25 -16.42
N PRO A 146 -0.93 -9.02 -15.38
CA PRO A 146 -0.39 -8.73 -14.05
C PRO A 146 0.44 -9.88 -13.53
N PHE A 147 1.58 -9.55 -12.96
CA PHE A 147 2.58 -10.49 -12.45
C PHE A 147 3.15 -11.45 -13.51
N GLY A 148 3.03 -11.11 -14.80
CA GLY A 148 3.57 -11.85 -15.94
C GLY A 148 2.79 -13.12 -16.33
N ASN A 149 2.34 -13.91 -15.35
CA ASN A 149 1.58 -15.14 -15.52
C ASN A 149 0.80 -15.50 -14.24
N ASN A 150 -0.04 -16.54 -14.32
CA ASN A 150 -0.79 -17.12 -13.20
C ASN A 150 -1.54 -16.06 -12.36
N THR A 151 -2.02 -15.00 -13.02
CA THR A 151 -2.60 -13.82 -12.36
C THR A 151 -3.71 -14.18 -11.39
N GLU A 152 -4.58 -15.14 -11.76
CA GLU A 152 -5.70 -15.55 -10.91
C GLU A 152 -5.26 -16.11 -9.56
N GLU A 153 -4.32 -17.05 -9.61
CA GLU A 153 -3.72 -17.67 -8.43
C GLU A 153 -3.01 -16.62 -7.59
N LYS A 154 -2.14 -15.81 -8.21
CA LYS A 154 -1.37 -14.79 -7.50
C LYS A 154 -2.23 -13.74 -6.83
N LEU A 155 -3.32 -13.29 -7.47
CA LEU A 155 -4.28 -12.35 -6.85
C LEU A 155 -4.98 -12.99 -5.64
N ASN A 156 -5.41 -14.25 -5.74
CA ASN A 156 -6.00 -14.95 -4.59
C ASN A 156 -4.98 -15.13 -3.46
N THR A 157 -3.74 -15.51 -3.78
CA THR A 157 -2.66 -15.68 -2.81
C THR A 157 -2.33 -14.37 -2.08
N ILE A 158 -2.29 -13.23 -2.77
CA ILE A 158 -2.09 -11.90 -2.14
C ILE A 158 -3.18 -11.64 -1.09
N LEU A 159 -4.45 -11.90 -1.43
CA LEU A 159 -5.56 -11.71 -0.49
C LEU A 159 -5.51 -12.71 0.67
N ASP A 160 -5.12 -13.97 0.41
CA ASP A 160 -4.98 -15.01 1.44
C ASP A 160 -3.85 -14.71 2.43
N MET A 161 -2.79 -14.04 1.97
CA MET A 161 -1.69 -13.54 2.80
C MET A 161 -2.06 -12.28 3.60
N GLY A 162 -3.30 -11.79 3.48
CA GLY A 162 -3.80 -10.64 4.25
C GLY A 162 -3.44 -9.27 3.66
N HIS A 163 -2.85 -9.23 2.47
CA HIS A 163 -2.60 -7.99 1.74
C HIS A 163 -3.89 -7.43 1.11
N CYS A 164 -3.83 -6.17 0.69
CA CYS A 164 -4.91 -5.50 -0.05
C CYS A 164 -4.59 -5.43 -1.54
N ILE A 165 -5.61 -5.53 -2.40
CA ILE A 165 -5.49 -5.28 -3.83
C ILE A 165 -6.32 -4.05 -4.18
N GLY A 166 -5.71 -3.12 -4.91
CA GLY A 166 -6.34 -1.93 -5.46
C GLY A 166 -6.37 -1.94 -6.98
N ASN A 167 -7.17 -1.06 -7.55
CA ASN A 167 -7.31 -0.88 -8.99
C ASN A 167 -6.31 0.19 -9.49
N HIS A 168 -5.53 -0.13 -10.52
CA HIS A 168 -4.64 0.81 -11.21
C HIS A 168 -5.02 1.01 -12.68
N SER A 169 -6.33 0.94 -12.96
CA SER A 169 -6.99 1.11 -14.25
C SER A 169 -6.82 -0.02 -15.28
N ALA A 170 -7.62 0.08 -16.33
CA ALA A 170 -7.64 -0.85 -17.44
C ALA A 170 -6.42 -0.70 -18.35
N ASP A 171 -6.08 0.54 -18.74
CA ASP A 171 -5.09 0.80 -19.79
C ASP A 171 -3.87 1.60 -19.30
N HIS A 172 -3.75 1.83 -18.00
CA HIS A 172 -2.71 2.66 -17.38
C HIS A 172 -2.69 4.12 -17.90
N LEU A 173 -3.80 4.59 -18.46
CA LEU A 173 -3.84 5.93 -19.03
C LEU A 173 -3.85 6.98 -17.92
N SER A 174 -2.93 7.94 -17.99
CA SER A 174 -2.84 9.05 -17.03
C SER A 174 -4.18 9.78 -16.89
N PHE A 175 -4.71 9.88 -15.68
CA PHE A 175 -6.05 10.45 -15.43
C PHE A 175 -6.10 11.97 -15.70
N THR A 176 -4.96 12.65 -15.71
CA THR A 176 -4.83 14.04 -16.16
C THR A 176 -4.96 14.23 -17.67
N ARG A 177 -4.89 13.14 -18.45
CA ARG A 177 -5.06 13.15 -19.91
C ARG A 177 -6.48 12.78 -20.33
N LEU A 178 -7.35 12.53 -19.36
CA LEU A 178 -8.74 12.16 -19.55
C LEU A 178 -9.65 13.24 -18.98
N SER A 179 -10.79 13.45 -19.63
CA SER A 179 -11.93 14.11 -18.98
C SER A 179 -12.40 13.21 -17.83
N PRO A 180 -12.75 13.74 -16.64
CA PRO A 180 -13.30 12.94 -15.55
C PRO A 180 -14.48 12.05 -15.96
N SER A 181 -15.30 12.51 -16.92
CA SER A 181 -16.41 11.75 -17.49
C SER A 181 -16.01 10.45 -18.18
N HIS A 182 -14.71 10.21 -18.44
CA HIS A 182 -14.19 8.97 -19.02
C HIS A 182 -13.46 8.08 -17.99
N TYR A 183 -13.44 8.45 -16.71
CA TYR A 183 -12.81 7.60 -15.68
C TYR A 183 -13.48 6.23 -15.55
N TRP A 184 -14.78 6.13 -15.83
CA TRP A 184 -15.48 4.84 -15.85
C TRP A 184 -14.90 3.87 -16.88
N GLU A 185 -14.39 4.37 -18.01
CA GLU A 185 -13.75 3.56 -19.06
C GLU A 185 -12.43 2.94 -18.58
N GLN A 186 -11.83 3.50 -17.54
CA GLN A 186 -10.59 3.02 -16.94
C GLN A 186 -10.86 2.16 -15.70
N ILE A 187 -11.84 2.52 -14.87
CA ILE A 187 -12.09 1.85 -13.58
C ILE A 187 -12.96 0.61 -13.75
N ILE A 188 -14.06 0.69 -14.50
CA ILE A 188 -15.05 -0.40 -14.59
C ILE A 188 -14.51 -1.60 -15.37
N PRO A 189 -13.82 -1.45 -16.53
CA PRO A 189 -13.23 -2.60 -17.21
C PRO A 189 -12.15 -3.31 -16.38
N ALA A 190 -11.38 -2.57 -15.57
CA ALA A 190 -10.45 -3.17 -14.62
C ALA A 190 -11.17 -3.99 -13.53
N LEU A 191 -12.27 -3.46 -12.97
CA LEU A 191 -13.12 -4.22 -12.03
C LEU A 191 -13.71 -5.47 -12.67
N ASN A 192 -14.12 -5.42 -13.93
CA ASN A 192 -14.54 -6.61 -14.68
C ASN A 192 -13.41 -7.63 -14.83
N SER A 193 -12.17 -7.19 -15.06
CA SER A 193 -11.00 -8.07 -15.09
C SER A 193 -10.71 -8.71 -13.74
N PHE A 194 -10.82 -7.96 -12.64
CA PHE A 194 -10.77 -8.54 -11.30
C PHE A 194 -11.91 -9.55 -11.09
N HIS A 195 -13.16 -9.22 -11.42
CA HIS A 195 -14.31 -10.13 -11.28
C HIS A 195 -14.10 -11.47 -11.99
N ARG A 196 -13.54 -11.46 -13.21
CA ARG A 196 -13.21 -12.71 -13.92
C ARG A 196 -12.16 -13.58 -13.21
N LYS A 197 -11.31 -12.99 -12.35
CA LYS A 197 -10.23 -13.70 -11.63
C LYS A 197 -10.56 -14.01 -10.16
N LEU A 198 -11.33 -13.15 -9.51
CA LEU A 198 -11.56 -13.17 -8.07
C LEU A 198 -13.01 -13.52 -7.71
N GLY A 199 -13.93 -13.51 -8.67
CA GLY A 199 -15.35 -13.73 -8.44
C GLY A 199 -15.89 -12.81 -7.35
N LEU A 200 -16.50 -13.39 -6.31
CA LEU A 200 -17.05 -12.63 -5.18
C LEU A 200 -15.99 -11.84 -4.40
N ARG A 201 -14.71 -12.24 -4.42
CA ARG A 201 -13.64 -11.50 -3.74
C ARG A 201 -13.35 -10.14 -4.37
N THR A 202 -13.82 -9.89 -5.60
CA THR A 202 -13.76 -8.55 -6.22
C THR A 202 -14.46 -7.48 -5.39
N SER A 203 -15.41 -7.87 -4.53
CA SER A 203 -16.04 -6.99 -3.53
C SER A 203 -15.05 -6.27 -2.61
N GLN A 204 -13.82 -6.76 -2.51
CA GLN A 204 -12.74 -6.15 -1.72
C GLN A 204 -11.94 -5.09 -2.50
N ILE A 205 -12.14 -4.99 -3.82
CA ILE A 205 -11.44 -4.04 -4.68
C ILE A 205 -12.33 -2.80 -4.80
N ASN A 206 -11.95 -1.73 -4.10
CA ASN A 206 -12.70 -0.47 -4.02
C ASN A 206 -11.79 0.75 -3.83
N VAL A 207 -10.47 0.60 -3.97
CA VAL A 207 -9.52 1.71 -3.93
C VAL A 207 -8.80 1.83 -5.26
N VAL A 208 -8.47 3.06 -5.65
CA VAL A 208 -7.85 3.36 -6.94
C VAL A 208 -6.57 4.16 -6.74
N ALA A 209 -5.46 3.68 -7.30
CA ALA A 209 -4.29 4.51 -7.55
C ALA A 209 -4.39 5.05 -8.97
N TYR A 210 -4.21 6.35 -9.16
CA TYR A 210 -4.34 6.96 -10.48
C TYR A 210 -3.03 6.84 -11.25
N PRO A 211 -3.01 6.22 -12.45
CA PRO A 211 -1.86 6.29 -13.34
C PRO A 211 -1.46 7.75 -13.60
N GLY A 212 -0.16 8.01 -13.65
CA GLY A 212 0.40 9.37 -13.69
C GLY A 212 0.34 10.12 -12.35
N GLY A 213 -0.20 9.50 -11.30
CA GLY A 213 -0.17 9.97 -9.93
C GLY A 213 -1.04 11.19 -9.64
N ARG A 214 -1.94 11.58 -10.55
CA ARG A 214 -2.71 12.83 -10.43
C ARG A 214 -4.09 12.73 -11.07
N ILE A 215 -5.04 13.49 -10.52
CA ILE A 215 -6.30 13.87 -11.14
C ILE A 215 -6.37 15.41 -11.19
N PRO A 216 -7.01 16.02 -12.21
CA PRO A 216 -7.11 17.47 -12.34
C PRO A 216 -7.88 18.09 -11.18
N GLU A 217 -7.48 19.28 -10.74
CA GLU A 217 -8.17 20.05 -9.70
C GLU A 217 -9.38 20.79 -10.26
N ASN A 218 -10.40 21.03 -9.42
CA ASN A 218 -11.60 21.81 -9.76
C ASN A 218 -12.34 21.31 -11.02
N SER A 219 -12.28 20.00 -11.29
CA SER A 219 -12.85 19.38 -12.50
C SER A 219 -14.11 18.56 -12.25
N GLY A 220 -14.55 18.43 -10.99
CA GLY A 220 -15.61 17.51 -10.58
C GLY A 220 -15.19 16.04 -10.60
N ALA A 221 -13.88 15.75 -10.57
CA ALA A 221 -13.37 14.38 -10.61
C ALA A 221 -13.83 13.57 -9.40
N GLU A 222 -13.81 14.18 -8.22
CA GLU A 222 -14.22 13.61 -6.94
C GLU A 222 -15.69 13.19 -6.98
N SER A 223 -16.57 14.07 -7.49
CA SER A 223 -18.00 13.75 -7.62
C SER A 223 -18.26 12.59 -8.58
N ILE A 224 -17.50 12.50 -9.68
CA ILE A 224 -17.61 11.38 -10.61
C ILE A 224 -17.14 10.07 -9.96
N LEU A 225 -16.05 10.11 -9.21
CA LEU A 225 -15.53 8.95 -8.48
C LEU A 225 -16.49 8.48 -7.39
N ALA A 226 -17.07 9.42 -6.62
CA ALA A 226 -18.03 9.16 -5.56
C ALA A 226 -19.34 8.56 -6.08
N ALA A 227 -19.82 9.01 -7.24
CA ALA A 227 -21.03 8.49 -7.86
C ALA A 227 -20.83 7.16 -8.60
N MET A 228 -19.59 6.65 -8.69
CA MET A 228 -19.30 5.45 -9.48
C MET A 228 -19.64 4.19 -8.69
N GLU A 229 -20.47 3.34 -9.28
CA GLU A 229 -20.88 2.06 -8.70
C GLU A 229 -20.44 0.87 -9.57
N TYR A 230 -20.22 -0.27 -8.93
CA TYR A 230 -19.96 -1.55 -9.57
C TYR A 230 -20.67 -2.66 -8.78
N ASP A 231 -21.58 -3.39 -9.41
CA ASP A 231 -22.41 -4.42 -8.75
C ASP A 231 -23.16 -3.92 -7.50
N GLY A 232 -23.70 -2.70 -7.55
CA GLY A 232 -24.55 -2.13 -6.49
C GLY A 232 -23.79 -1.66 -5.24
N ARG A 233 -22.46 -1.50 -5.33
CA ARG A 233 -21.60 -0.91 -4.30
C ARG A 233 -20.73 0.19 -4.90
N PRO A 234 -20.18 1.11 -4.09
CA PRO A 234 -19.18 2.07 -4.57
C PRO A 234 -18.00 1.37 -5.26
N ALA A 235 -17.66 1.83 -6.46
CA ALA A 235 -16.50 1.36 -7.21
C ALA A 235 -15.19 1.96 -6.66
N VAL A 236 -15.28 3.13 -6.04
CA VAL A 236 -14.15 3.86 -5.44
C VAL A 236 -14.57 4.43 -4.08
N LEU A 237 -13.89 3.98 -3.02
CA LEU A 237 -13.95 4.56 -1.68
C LEU A 237 -12.77 5.48 -1.39
N GLN A 238 -11.60 5.16 -1.93
CA GLN A 238 -10.39 5.94 -1.75
C GLN A 238 -9.57 6.03 -3.03
N GLY A 239 -8.95 7.19 -3.24
CA GLY A 239 -8.16 7.55 -4.41
C GLY A 239 -6.75 7.97 -4.02
N TYR A 240 -5.74 7.47 -4.74
CA TYR A 240 -4.34 7.62 -4.38
C TYR A 240 -3.54 8.32 -5.48
N LEU A 241 -2.85 9.40 -5.10
CA LEU A 241 -1.97 10.23 -5.93
C LEU A 241 -0.50 9.81 -5.73
N VAL A 242 0.39 10.33 -6.57
CA VAL A 242 1.86 10.27 -6.37
C VAL A 242 2.40 11.67 -6.63
N ASP A 243 2.36 12.50 -5.61
CA ASP A 243 2.76 13.92 -5.64
C ASP A 243 3.98 14.19 -4.75
N GLY A 244 4.45 13.18 -4.01
CA GLY A 244 5.59 13.30 -3.09
C GLY A 244 5.24 13.98 -1.77
N ALA A 245 3.96 14.23 -1.50
CA ALA A 245 3.49 14.80 -0.24
C ALA A 245 3.11 13.70 0.76
N VAL A 246 3.15 14.06 2.05
CA VAL A 246 2.40 13.34 3.09
C VAL A 246 1.23 14.26 3.43
N GLY A 247 0.05 13.86 2.97
CA GLY A 247 -1.18 14.64 3.14
C GLY A 247 -1.69 14.52 4.57
N SER A 248 -2.24 15.61 5.12
CA SER A 248 -2.89 15.57 6.44
C SER A 248 -4.16 14.71 6.38
N PHE A 249 -4.14 13.55 7.04
CA PHE A 249 -5.31 12.66 7.12
C PHE A 249 -6.45 13.23 7.95
N ARG A 250 -6.18 14.24 8.80
CA ARG A 250 -7.22 15.05 9.44
C ARG A 250 -8.18 15.65 8.41
N ARG A 251 -7.66 16.15 7.29
CA ARG A 251 -8.49 16.72 6.21
C ARG A 251 -9.26 15.67 5.42
N LEU A 252 -8.87 14.39 5.48
CA LEU A 252 -9.47 13.32 4.70
C LEU A 252 -10.96 13.11 5.00
N TYR A 253 -11.37 13.37 6.25
CA TYR A 253 -12.77 13.25 6.68
C TYR A 253 -13.42 14.59 7.08
N GLU A 254 -12.64 15.67 7.23
CA GLU A 254 -13.17 17.02 7.50
C GLU A 254 -13.74 17.68 6.23
N THR A 255 -13.40 17.21 5.03
CA THR A 255 -13.88 17.77 3.77
C THR A 255 -14.19 16.65 2.79
N GLU A 256 -15.45 16.59 2.35
CA GLU A 256 -15.94 15.66 1.34
C GLU A 256 -15.10 15.76 0.07
N GLY A 257 -14.66 14.60 -0.45
CA GLY A 257 -13.87 14.48 -1.66
C GLY A 257 -12.36 14.29 -1.42
N ASN A 258 -11.84 14.54 -0.22
CA ASN A 258 -10.42 14.36 0.08
C ASN A 258 -9.99 12.89 0.14
N GLU A 259 -10.91 11.97 0.40
CA GLU A 259 -10.71 10.52 0.30
C GLU A 259 -10.27 10.09 -1.11
N TYR A 260 -10.54 10.89 -2.15
CA TYR A 260 -10.09 10.66 -3.53
C TYR A 260 -8.73 11.28 -3.85
N ARG A 261 -8.03 11.89 -2.88
CA ARG A 261 -6.76 12.60 -3.06
C ARG A 261 -5.73 12.26 -1.99
N ILE A 262 -5.58 10.98 -1.69
CA ILE A 262 -4.57 10.49 -0.74
C ILE A 262 -3.18 10.56 -1.38
N SER A 263 -2.36 11.49 -0.90
CA SER A 263 -0.98 11.68 -1.36
C SER A 263 -0.09 10.49 -1.02
N ARG A 264 0.83 10.16 -1.94
CA ARG A 264 1.86 9.13 -1.74
C ARG A 264 3.24 9.62 -2.15
N ILE A 265 4.26 9.04 -1.51
CA ILE A 265 5.66 9.27 -1.81
C ILE A 265 6.21 8.12 -2.67
N ASP A 266 6.79 8.44 -3.83
CA ASP A 266 7.46 7.46 -4.69
C ASP A 266 8.85 7.08 -4.15
N MET A 267 9.02 5.86 -3.69
CA MET A 267 10.25 5.38 -3.08
C MET A 267 11.37 5.10 -4.09
N ALA A 268 11.12 5.20 -5.39
CA ALA A 268 12.18 5.27 -6.39
C ALA A 268 12.86 6.65 -6.42
N LEU A 269 12.17 7.71 -5.97
CA LEU A 269 12.67 9.08 -5.90
C LEU A 269 13.06 9.53 -4.48
N TYR A 270 12.65 8.76 -3.47
CA TYR A 270 12.84 9.05 -2.05
C TYR A 270 13.52 7.90 -1.30
N SER A 271 13.75 8.10 0.00
CA SER A 271 14.29 7.06 0.86
C SER A 271 13.71 7.10 2.26
N VAL A 272 13.68 5.94 2.93
CA VAL A 272 13.24 5.85 4.33
C VAL A 272 14.09 6.76 5.23
N PRO A 273 15.43 6.81 5.14
CA PRO A 273 16.21 7.80 5.88
C PRO A 273 15.73 9.24 5.69
N ARG A 274 15.39 9.61 4.45
CA ARG A 274 14.89 10.96 4.15
C ARG A 274 13.50 11.19 4.75
N LEU A 275 12.62 10.20 4.67
CA LEU A 275 11.29 10.22 5.29
C LEU A 275 11.40 10.38 6.81
N LEU A 276 12.25 9.59 7.46
CA LEU A 276 12.49 9.62 8.91
C LEU A 276 13.14 10.93 9.36
N GLY A 277 13.90 11.60 8.49
CA GLY A 277 14.48 12.92 8.75
C GLY A 277 13.46 14.07 8.74
N TRP A 278 12.20 13.84 8.36
CA TRP A 278 11.18 14.88 8.38
C TRP A 278 10.74 15.16 9.81
N SER A 279 11.20 16.30 10.35
CA SER A 279 10.94 16.74 11.72
C SER A 279 9.47 16.79 12.13
N ASN A 280 8.54 16.84 11.18
CA ASN A 280 7.10 16.95 11.41
C ASN A 280 6.33 15.64 11.18
N ILE A 281 6.98 14.53 10.82
CA ILE A 281 6.28 13.27 10.53
C ILE A 281 5.61 12.72 11.79
N MET A 282 4.28 12.76 11.81
CA MET A 282 3.42 12.22 12.86
C MET A 282 3.68 12.81 14.26
N VAL A 283 4.09 14.09 14.32
CA VAL A 283 4.25 14.81 15.60
C VAL A 283 2.86 15.18 16.15
N GLN A 284 2.55 14.70 17.37
CA GLN A 284 1.38 15.15 18.14
C GLN A 284 1.52 16.66 18.41
N SER A 285 0.51 17.44 18.03
CA SER A 285 0.64 18.87 17.77
C SER A 285 1.16 19.72 18.95
N GLU A 286 2.09 20.63 18.67
CA GLU A 286 1.71 22.05 18.69
C GLU A 286 1.40 22.44 17.23
N ALA A 287 0.24 23.06 17.00
CA ALA A 287 -0.35 23.21 15.67
C ALA A 287 0.51 24.06 14.72
N ARG A 288 0.61 23.63 13.44
CA ARG A 288 1.05 24.50 12.34
C ARG A 288 -0.10 25.41 11.90
N PRO A 289 0.14 26.70 11.55
CA PRO A 289 -0.92 27.61 11.09
C PRO A 289 -1.35 27.37 9.64
N ASP A 290 -0.46 26.94 8.72
CA ASP A 290 -0.79 26.71 7.30
C ASP A 290 0.17 25.69 6.64
N LEU A 291 -0.29 25.00 5.59
CA LEU A 291 0.45 24.04 4.75
C LEU A 291 1.24 24.73 3.62
N HIS A 292 0.93 26.00 3.31
CA HIS A 292 1.58 26.76 2.23
C HIS A 292 2.76 27.64 2.69
N ASP A 293 3.09 27.66 3.98
CA ASP A 293 4.20 28.46 4.50
C ASP A 293 5.57 27.97 3.99
N ASP A 294 6.43 28.92 3.64
CA ASP A 294 7.81 28.66 3.22
C ASP A 294 8.58 27.90 4.31
N LEU A 295 9.31 26.86 3.90
CA LEU A 295 10.14 26.05 4.80
C LEU A 295 11.19 26.95 5.47
N PRO A 296 11.28 26.97 6.82
CA PRO A 296 12.38 27.66 7.46
C PRO A 296 13.64 26.86 7.14
N TRP A 297 14.51 27.49 6.34
CA TRP A 297 15.83 27.03 5.94
C TRP A 297 15.87 26.04 4.77
N ARG A 298 16.06 26.60 3.57
CA ARG A 298 17.13 26.15 2.68
C ARG A 298 18.37 27.04 2.97
N PRO A 299 19.61 26.56 2.72
CA PRO A 299 20.82 27.31 3.08
C PRO A 299 20.80 28.76 2.60
#